data_AF-A0A3Q8U9X5-F1
#
_entry.id   AF-A0A3Q8U9X5-F1
#
_cell.length_a   1.000
_cell.length_b   1.000
_cell.length_c   1.000
_cell.angle_alpha   90.00
_cell.angle_beta   90.00
_cell.angle_gamma   90.00
#
_symmetry.space_group_name_H-M   'P 1'
#
loop_
_entity.id
_entity.type
_entity.pdbx_description
1 polymer ?
#
loop_
_entity_poly.entity_id
_entity_poly.type
_entity_poly.pdbx_seq_one_letter_code
_entity_poly.pdbx_strand_id
1 'polypeptide(L)'
;MNKIFIYFNYYIILIFILINLTIPSKFFINNPLIMTLNLMMYIILMCMFMLNIINFSWYSYILFLIFIGGLMILFLYFTSISPNELNMTSWNWLMKLMLKITLILIMMSMMIYNMDMYLLFINISHYEVTNNNQLNTLILNKNLILNLNNIMNYPLNKITLFIMLYLLLTLIIIVKMIFNFNKPLRMTKI
;
A
#
# COMPACT_ATOMS: atom_id res chain seq x y z
N MET A 1 -9.26 -14.03 16.12
CA MET A 1 -9.41 -13.12 14.97
C MET A 1 -9.22 -13.92 13.71
N ASN A 2 -10.24 -13.93 12.84
CA ASN A 2 -10.46 -14.98 11.83
C ASN A 2 -9.28 -15.11 10.87
N LYS A 3 -8.54 -16.23 10.96
CA LYS A 3 -7.53 -16.61 9.95
C LYS A 3 -8.10 -16.58 8.52
N ILE A 4 -9.38 -16.94 8.38
CA ILE A 4 -10.14 -16.81 7.14
C ILE A 4 -10.12 -15.37 6.59
N PHE A 5 -10.30 -14.36 7.46
CA PHE A 5 -10.29 -12.95 7.05
C PHE A 5 -8.88 -12.46 6.67
N ILE A 6 -7.82 -13.00 7.29
CA ILE A 6 -6.44 -12.73 6.90
C ILE A 6 -6.14 -13.34 5.52
N TYR A 7 -6.52 -14.61 5.30
CA TYR A 7 -6.35 -15.27 4.00
C TYR A 7 -7.15 -14.58 2.91
N PHE A 8 -8.40 -14.19 3.19
CA PHE A 8 -9.23 -13.44 2.26
C PHE A 8 -8.57 -12.12 1.84
N ASN A 9 -8.06 -11.33 2.79
CA ASN A 9 -7.35 -10.09 2.46
C ASN A 9 -6.04 -10.33 1.71
N TYR A 10 -5.31 -11.41 2.02
CA TYR A 10 -4.13 -11.82 1.26
C TYR A 10 -4.47 -12.13 -0.21
N TYR A 11 -5.58 -12.85 -0.45
CA TYR A 11 -6.05 -13.06 -1.82
C TYR A 11 -6.38 -11.75 -2.51
N ILE A 12 -7.15 -10.86 -1.88
CA ILE A 12 -7.49 -9.56 -2.47
C ILE A 12 -6.22 -8.80 -2.91
N ILE A 13 -5.15 -8.83 -2.12
CA ILE A 13 -3.87 -8.21 -2.50
C ILE A 13 -3.26 -8.90 -3.71
N LEU A 14 -3.23 -10.24 -3.75
CA LEU A 14 -2.77 -10.99 -4.92
C LEU A 14 -3.59 -10.65 -6.18
N ILE A 15 -4.91 -10.51 -6.05
CA ILE A 15 -5.79 -10.06 -7.15
C ILE A 15 -5.35 -8.71 -7.66
N PHE A 16 -5.13 -7.76 -6.75
CA PHE A 16 -4.72 -6.43 -7.12
C PHE A 16 -3.36 -6.41 -7.84
N ILE A 17 -2.39 -7.22 -7.40
CA ILE A 17 -1.08 -7.35 -8.07
C ILE A 17 -1.25 -7.94 -9.47
N LEU A 18 -2.07 -8.99 -9.63
CA LEU A 18 -2.34 -9.61 -10.93
C LEU A 18 -3.02 -8.64 -11.90
N ILE A 19 -3.97 -7.82 -11.42
CA ILE A 19 -4.62 -6.78 -12.23
C ILE A 19 -3.60 -5.76 -12.71
N ASN A 20 -2.68 -5.30 -11.84
CA ASN A 20 -1.66 -4.32 -12.24
C ASN A 20 -0.71 -4.84 -13.32
N LEU A 21 -0.43 -6.15 -13.35
CA LEU A 21 0.39 -6.76 -14.40
C LEU A 21 -0.31 -6.79 -15.78
N THR A 22 -1.64 -6.66 -15.82
CA THR A 22 -2.37 -6.59 -17.11
C THR A 22 -2.18 -5.25 -17.81
N ILE A 23 -2.01 -4.19 -17.02
CA ILE A 23 -1.95 -2.82 -17.50
C ILE A 23 -0.61 -2.66 -18.26
N PRO A 24 -0.64 -2.25 -19.53
CA PRO A 24 0.59 -2.02 -20.29
C PRO A 24 1.43 -0.91 -19.65
N SER A 25 2.74 -1.10 -19.61
CA SER A 25 3.70 -0.12 -19.07
C SER A 25 3.55 1.29 -19.68
N LYS A 26 3.17 1.37 -20.96
CA LYS A 26 2.92 2.63 -21.68
C LYS A 26 1.82 3.49 -21.06
N PHE A 27 0.80 2.88 -20.45
CA PHE A 27 -0.27 3.66 -19.81
C PHE A 27 0.19 4.35 -18.54
N PHE A 28 1.09 3.72 -17.78
CA PHE A 28 1.70 4.32 -16.58
C PHE A 28 2.65 5.47 -16.92
N ILE A 29 3.37 5.37 -18.04
CA ILE A 29 4.32 6.39 -18.49
C ILE A 29 3.58 7.63 -19.01
N ASN A 30 2.46 7.46 -19.71
CA ASN A 30 1.76 8.56 -20.35
C ASN A 30 0.89 9.37 -19.38
N ASN A 31 0.19 8.69 -18.47
CA ASN A 31 -0.78 9.34 -17.59
C ASN A 31 -0.37 9.15 -16.13
N PRO A 32 0.39 10.10 -15.55
CA PRO A 32 0.84 9.99 -14.17
C PRO A 32 -0.34 9.98 -13.18
N LEU A 33 -1.49 10.54 -13.57
CA LEU A 33 -2.74 10.42 -12.82
C LEU A 33 -3.15 8.95 -12.61
N ILE A 34 -3.09 8.11 -13.65
CA ILE A 34 -3.42 6.68 -13.54
C ILE A 34 -2.42 5.98 -12.60
N MET A 35 -1.14 6.35 -12.68
CA MET A 35 -0.12 5.84 -11.75
C MET A 35 -0.44 6.22 -10.30
N THR A 36 -0.81 7.48 -10.02
CA THR A 36 -1.16 7.93 -8.66
C THR A 36 -2.40 7.23 -8.11
N LEU A 37 -3.42 7.01 -8.94
CA LEU A 37 -4.65 6.30 -8.54
C LEU A 37 -4.37 4.83 -8.23
N ASN A 38 -3.57 4.14 -9.04
CA ASN A 38 -3.18 2.76 -8.76
C ASN A 38 -2.40 2.65 -7.45
N LEU A 39 -1.50 3.61 -7.17
CA LEU A 39 -0.72 3.61 -5.95
C LEU A 39 -1.59 3.88 -4.71
N MET A 40 -2.58 4.77 -4.82
CA MET A 40 -3.57 5.01 -3.76
C MET A 40 -4.38 3.74 -3.44
N MET A 41 -4.88 3.03 -4.45
CA MET A 41 -5.64 1.79 -4.24
C MET A 41 -4.80 0.71 -3.56
N TYR A 42 -3.53 0.58 -3.93
CA TYR A 42 -2.60 -0.36 -3.30
C TYR A 42 -2.43 -0.08 -1.79
N ILE A 43 -2.24 1.18 -1.43
CA ILE A 43 -2.02 1.58 -0.04
C ILE A 43 -3.25 1.31 0.82
N ILE A 44 -4.45 1.56 0.28
CA ILE A 44 -5.71 1.25 0.99
C ILE A 44 -5.78 -0.25 1.30
N LEU A 45 -5.52 -1.10 0.30
CA LEU A 45 -5.53 -2.56 0.49
C LEU A 45 -4.48 -3.02 1.50
N MET A 46 -3.28 -2.43 1.47
CA MET A 46 -2.24 -2.74 2.44
C MET A 46 -2.58 -2.30 3.86
N CYS A 47 -3.19 -1.13 4.05
CA CYS A 47 -3.65 -0.70 5.37
C CYS A 47 -4.71 -1.65 5.95
N MET A 48 -5.63 -2.14 5.12
CA MET A 48 -6.64 -3.12 5.52
C MET A 48 -6.03 -4.48 5.89
N PHE A 49 -4.94 -4.88 5.23
CA PHE A 49 -4.22 -6.11 5.58
C PHE A 49 -3.48 -5.98 6.91
N MET A 50 -2.81 -4.85 7.14
CA MET A 50 -2.08 -4.60 8.39
C MET A 50 -3.01 -4.52 9.61
N LEU A 51 -4.23 -3.98 9.44
CA LEU A 51 -5.26 -3.97 10.48
C LEU A 51 -5.58 -5.39 10.98
N ASN A 52 -5.63 -6.36 10.06
CA ASN A 52 -5.98 -7.75 10.38
C ASN A 52 -4.85 -8.54 11.02
N ILE A 53 -3.60 -8.26 10.64
CA ILE A 53 -2.44 -8.99 11.17
C ILE A 53 -2.15 -8.54 12.60
N ILE A 54 -2.15 -7.23 12.83
CA ILE A 54 -1.52 -6.67 14.03
C ILE A 54 -2.54 -6.49 15.17
N ASN A 55 -3.85 -6.70 14.96
CA ASN A 55 -4.94 -6.43 15.92
C ASN A 55 -4.93 -5.00 16.52
N PHE A 56 -3.94 -4.16 16.18
CA PHE A 56 -3.76 -2.79 16.63
C PHE A 56 -4.02 -1.84 15.47
N SER A 57 -5.13 -1.11 15.58
CA SER A 57 -5.58 -0.15 14.58
C SER A 57 -4.68 1.08 14.43
N TRP A 58 -3.89 1.41 15.45
CA TRP A 58 -3.10 2.65 15.50
C TRP A 58 -1.98 2.65 14.45
N TYR A 59 -1.30 1.52 14.26
CA TYR A 59 -0.22 1.42 13.27
C TYR A 59 -0.76 1.50 11.84
N SER A 60 -1.84 0.77 11.53
CA SER A 60 -2.52 0.87 10.23
C SER A 60 -3.07 2.27 9.96
N TYR A 61 -3.53 2.96 11.00
CA TYR A 61 -4.05 4.33 10.88
C TYR A 61 -2.95 5.36 10.60
N ILE A 62 -1.82 5.30 11.31
CA ILE A 62 -0.68 6.21 11.09
C ILE A 62 -0.12 6.01 9.67
N LEU A 63 0.01 4.75 9.21
CA LEU A 63 0.43 4.44 7.85
C LEU A 63 -0.52 5.07 6.81
N PHE A 64 -1.82 4.89 6.99
CA PHE A 64 -2.84 5.43 6.08
C PHE A 64 -2.74 6.96 5.94
N LEU A 65 -2.61 7.67 7.06
CA LEU A 65 -2.50 9.13 7.07
C LEU A 65 -1.26 9.65 6.35
N ILE A 66 -0.08 9.06 6.63
CA ILE A 66 1.17 9.49 6.02
C ILE A 66 1.13 9.30 4.51
N PHE A 67 0.60 8.16 4.05
CA PHE A 67 0.52 7.88 2.63
C PHE A 67 -0.48 8.77 1.90
N ILE A 68 -1.66 9.05 2.45
CA ILE A 68 -2.62 9.96 1.82
C ILE A 68 -2.05 11.38 1.71
N GLY A 69 -1.44 11.89 2.78
CA GLY A 69 -0.82 13.21 2.76
C GLY A 69 0.28 13.33 1.70
N GLY A 70 1.18 12.34 1.63
CA GLY A 70 2.24 12.31 0.62
C GLY A 70 1.72 12.15 -0.82
N LEU A 71 0.67 11.34 -1.01
CA LEU A 71 0.08 11.12 -2.33
C LEU A 71 -0.65 12.34 -2.88
N MET A 72 -1.32 13.13 -2.03
CA MET A 72 -1.97 14.37 -2.47
C MET A 72 -0.96 15.37 -3.04
N ILE A 73 0.23 15.47 -2.44
CA ILE A 73 1.30 16.35 -2.92
C ILE A 73 1.85 15.85 -4.27
N LEU A 74 2.07 14.54 -4.40
CA LEU A 74 2.48 13.92 -5.67
C LEU A 74 1.43 14.10 -6.78
N PHE A 75 0.15 14.00 -6.45
CA PHE A 75 -0.95 14.20 -7.39
C PHE A 75 -0.97 15.64 -7.94
N LEU A 76 -0.85 16.64 -7.05
CA LEU A 76 -0.76 18.05 -7.46
C LEU A 76 0.45 18.32 -8.37
N TYR A 77 1.61 17.73 -8.04
CA TYR A 77 2.81 17.88 -8.85
C TYR A 77 2.60 17.32 -10.27
N PHE A 78 2.15 16.08 -10.40
CA PHE A 78 2.05 15.44 -11.71
C PHE A 78 0.92 16.00 -12.59
N THR A 79 -0.24 16.34 -12.01
CA THR A 79 -1.33 16.98 -12.76
C THR A 79 -0.92 18.34 -13.33
N SER A 80 0.02 19.04 -12.70
CA SER A 80 0.53 20.31 -13.23
C SER A 80 1.50 20.15 -14.42
N ILE A 81 2.03 18.95 -14.65
CA ILE A 81 3.10 18.68 -15.63
C ILE A 81 2.61 17.89 -16.84
N SER A 82 1.62 17.00 -16.70
CA SER A 82 1.17 16.16 -17.82
C SER A 82 0.12 16.86 -18.70
N PRO A 83 0.29 16.90 -20.03
CA PRO A 83 -0.80 17.23 -20.94
C PRO A 83 -1.89 16.15 -20.85
N ASN A 84 -3.16 16.54 -20.88
CA ASN A 84 -4.33 15.66 -20.79
C ASN A 84 -4.54 14.87 -22.12
N GLU A 85 -3.54 14.09 -22.54
CA GLU A 85 -3.64 13.31 -23.78
C GLU A 85 -4.51 12.07 -23.58
N LEU A 86 -5.63 12.03 -24.31
CA LEU A 86 -6.50 10.86 -24.38
C LEU A 86 -5.75 9.74 -25.12
N ASN A 87 -5.24 8.75 -24.38
CA ASN A 87 -4.65 7.55 -24.98
C ASN A 87 -5.71 6.80 -25.79
N MET A 88 -5.65 6.89 -27.13
CA MET A 88 -6.48 6.06 -28.00
C MET A 88 -6.04 4.60 -27.93
N THR A 89 -6.92 3.74 -27.41
CA THR A 89 -6.71 2.28 -27.37
C THR A 89 -7.03 1.66 -28.73
N SER A 90 -6.10 0.88 -29.29
CA SER A 90 -6.36 0.12 -30.51
C SER A 90 -7.16 -1.16 -30.23
N TRP A 91 -7.94 -1.65 -31.21
CA TRP A 91 -8.68 -2.91 -31.10
C TRP A 91 -7.80 -4.13 -30.78
N ASN A 92 -6.56 -4.15 -31.30
CA ASN A 92 -5.58 -5.18 -30.98
C ASN A 92 -5.17 -5.16 -29.49
N TRP A 93 -5.22 -4.00 -28.85
CA TRP A 93 -4.97 -3.88 -27.42
C TRP A 93 -6.12 -4.47 -26.60
N LEU A 94 -7.37 -4.19 -26.98
CA LEU A 94 -8.56 -4.77 -26.33
C LEU A 94 -8.51 -6.32 -26.38
N MET A 95 -8.20 -6.91 -27.54
CA MET A 95 -8.03 -8.37 -27.67
C MET A 95 -6.95 -8.94 -26.75
N LYS A 96 -5.77 -8.30 -26.69
CA LYS A 96 -4.68 -8.74 -25.80
C LYS A 96 -5.06 -8.60 -24.32
N LEU A 97 -5.83 -7.58 -23.97
CA LEU A 97 -6.30 -7.35 -22.61
C LEU A 97 -7.32 -8.41 -22.20
N MET A 98 -8.26 -8.76 -23.10
CA MET A 98 -9.22 -9.84 -22.86
C MET A 98 -8.52 -11.19 -22.61
N LEU A 99 -7.50 -11.55 -23.39
CA LEU A 99 -6.71 -12.77 -23.17
C LEU A 99 -5.96 -12.76 -21.83
N LYS A 100 -5.45 -11.61 -21.39
CA LYS A 100 -4.80 -11.51 -20.09
C LYS A 100 -5.80 -11.66 -18.94
N ILE A 101 -7.00 -11.10 -19.08
CA ILE A 101 -8.06 -11.23 -18.07
C ILE A 101 -8.49 -12.69 -17.94
N THR A 102 -8.67 -13.42 -19.05
CA THR A 102 -9.07 -14.83 -18.99
C THR A 102 -8.03 -15.70 -18.29
N LEU A 103 -6.73 -15.46 -18.55
CA LEU A 103 -5.65 -16.14 -17.82
C LEU A 103 -5.67 -15.85 -16.32
N ILE A 104 -5.98 -14.62 -15.92
CA ILE A 104 -6.11 -14.28 -14.50
C ILE A 104 -7.30 -14.99 -13.88
N LEU A 105 -8.45 -15.03 -14.58
CA LEU A 105 -9.63 -15.74 -14.07
C LEU A 105 -9.37 -17.24 -13.88
N ILE A 106 -8.59 -17.86 -14.78
CA ILE A 106 -8.15 -19.26 -14.63
C ILE A 106 -7.21 -19.40 -13.41
N MET A 107 -6.25 -18.49 -13.23
CA MET A 107 -5.41 -18.51 -12.03
C MET A 107 -6.24 -18.33 -10.75
N MET A 108 -7.31 -17.53 -10.78
CA MET A 108 -8.20 -17.36 -9.64
C MET A 108 -8.97 -18.62 -9.29
N SER A 109 -9.53 -19.31 -10.28
CA SER A 109 -10.28 -20.54 -10.01
C SER A 109 -9.38 -21.61 -9.36
N MET A 110 -8.12 -21.71 -9.79
CA MET A 110 -7.14 -22.61 -9.19
C MET A 110 -6.80 -22.21 -7.74
N MET A 111 -6.68 -20.91 -7.47
CA MET A 111 -6.40 -20.39 -6.12
C MET A 111 -7.56 -20.61 -5.15
N ILE A 112 -8.80 -20.43 -5.59
CA ILE A 112 -10.00 -20.65 -4.76
C ILE A 112 -10.15 -22.15 -4.44
N TYR A 113 -9.92 -23.02 -5.42
CA TYR A 113 -9.98 -24.47 -5.20
C TYR A 113 -8.98 -24.94 -4.12
N ASN A 114 -7.77 -24.38 -4.12
CA ASN A 114 -6.78 -24.67 -3.08
C ASN A 114 -7.18 -24.13 -1.70
N MET A 115 -7.96 -23.06 -1.63
CA MET A 115 -8.44 -22.50 -0.37
C MET A 115 -9.43 -23.42 0.33
N ASP A 116 -10.38 -24.00 -0.40
CA ASP A 116 -11.35 -24.92 0.19
C ASP A 116 -10.65 -26.15 0.78
N MET A 117 -9.64 -26.68 0.07
CA MET A 117 -8.82 -27.80 0.55
C MET A 117 -8.00 -27.44 1.79
N TYR A 118 -7.41 -26.24 1.84
CA TYR A 118 -6.61 -25.78 2.97
C TYR A 118 -7.46 -25.41 4.19
N LEU A 119 -8.64 -24.79 3.99
CA LEU A 119 -9.62 -24.52 5.04
C LEU A 119 -10.18 -25.81 5.64
N LEU A 120 -10.40 -26.84 4.82
CA LEU A 120 -10.75 -28.18 5.31
C LEU A 120 -9.64 -28.72 6.24
N PHE A 121 -8.38 -28.60 5.83
CA PHE A 121 -7.22 -29.07 6.59
C PHE A 121 -7.00 -28.29 7.91
N ILE A 122 -7.26 -26.98 7.91
CA ILE A 122 -7.19 -26.15 9.13
C ILE A 122 -8.34 -26.47 10.08
N ASN A 123 -9.56 -26.65 9.59
CA ASN A 123 -10.69 -26.98 10.46
C ASN A 123 -10.48 -28.31 11.18
N ILE A 124 -9.81 -29.27 10.55
CA ILE A 124 -9.46 -30.56 11.17
C ILE A 124 -8.40 -30.40 12.28
N SER A 125 -7.47 -29.44 12.15
CA SER A 125 -6.41 -29.19 13.15
C SER A 125 -6.77 -28.16 14.22
N HIS A 126 -7.87 -27.41 14.09
CA HIS A 126 -8.26 -26.34 15.01
C HIS A 126 -9.21 -26.75 16.13
N TYR A 127 -9.78 -27.97 16.11
CA TYR A 127 -10.60 -28.44 17.23
C TYR A 127 -9.81 -28.66 18.54
N GLU A 128 -8.46 -28.68 18.49
CA GLU A 128 -7.64 -28.97 19.68
C GLU A 128 -6.94 -27.75 20.33
N VAL A 129 -6.92 -26.56 19.69
CA VAL A 129 -6.03 -25.45 20.10
C VAL A 129 -6.76 -24.16 20.53
N THR A 130 -8.09 -24.12 20.52
CA THR A 130 -8.86 -22.86 20.68
C THR A 130 -8.95 -22.31 22.11
N ASN A 131 -8.68 -23.08 23.15
CA ASN A 131 -8.87 -22.60 24.53
C ASN A 131 -7.74 -21.71 25.09
N ASN A 132 -6.52 -21.74 24.56
CA ASN A 132 -5.39 -20.99 25.14
C ASN A 132 -5.06 -19.65 24.45
N ASN A 133 -5.71 -19.31 23.33
CA ASN A 133 -5.29 -18.17 22.50
C ASN A 133 -5.89 -16.82 22.91
N GLN A 134 -7.02 -16.78 23.64
CA GLN A 134 -7.64 -15.50 24.01
C GLN A 134 -6.80 -14.71 25.04
N LEU A 135 -6.24 -15.37 26.06
CA LEU A 135 -5.36 -14.73 27.04
C LEU A 135 -4.06 -14.20 26.41
N ASN A 136 -3.46 -14.96 25.50
CA ASN A 136 -2.24 -14.53 24.79
C ASN A 136 -2.47 -13.30 23.90
N THR A 137 -3.66 -13.15 23.30
CA THR A 137 -3.96 -11.95 22.49
C THR A 137 -4.08 -10.68 23.32
N LEU A 138 -4.59 -10.76 24.56
CA LEU A 138 -4.68 -9.61 25.46
C LEU A 138 -3.29 -9.19 25.98
N ILE A 139 -2.42 -10.17 26.25
CA ILE A 139 -1.03 -9.93 26.69
C ILE A 139 -0.18 -9.34 25.56
N LEU A 140 -0.30 -9.87 24.33
CA LEU A 140 0.32 -9.28 23.13
C LEU A 140 -0.15 -7.85 22.91
N ASN A 141 -1.44 -7.60 23.10
CA ASN A 141 -1.99 -6.25 22.92
C ASN A 141 -1.43 -5.24 23.92
N LYS A 142 -1.24 -5.66 25.18
CA LYS A 142 -0.62 -4.83 26.22
C LYS A 142 0.87 -4.56 25.92
N ASN A 143 1.59 -5.57 25.43
CA ASN A 143 3.00 -5.44 25.05
C ASN A 143 3.20 -4.50 23.84
N LEU A 144 2.27 -4.47 22.89
CA LEU A 144 2.34 -3.58 21.72
C LEU A 144 2.05 -2.10 22.07
N ILE A 145 1.12 -1.82 23.00
CA ILE A 145 0.93 -0.46 23.54
C ILE A 145 2.18 0.00 24.29
N LEU A 146 2.77 -0.89 25.09
CA LEU A 146 4.03 -0.63 25.77
C LEU A 146 5.17 -0.33 24.77
N ASN A 147 5.18 -0.95 23.58
CA ASN A 147 6.21 -0.68 22.57
C ASN A 147 6.21 0.76 22.03
N LEU A 148 5.07 1.44 21.93
CA LEU A 148 5.04 2.86 21.52
C LEU A 148 5.74 3.74 22.56
N ASN A 149 5.46 3.50 23.84
CA ASN A 149 6.09 4.24 24.94
C ASN A 149 7.57 3.88 25.07
N ASN A 150 7.98 2.67 24.70
CA ASN A 150 9.36 2.22 24.75
C ASN A 150 10.28 2.95 23.76
N ILE A 151 9.76 3.50 22.66
CA ILE A 151 10.56 4.27 21.68
C ILE A 151 11.10 5.56 22.31
N MET A 152 10.35 6.17 23.23
CA MET A 152 10.78 7.38 23.94
C MET A 152 11.68 7.08 25.14
N ASN A 153 11.77 5.82 25.56
CA ASN A 153 12.57 5.41 26.70
C ASN A 153 14.04 5.19 26.30
N TYR A 154 14.94 5.37 27.26
CA TYR A 154 16.35 5.01 27.08
C TYR A 154 16.48 3.47 26.93
N PRO A 155 17.29 2.93 25.99
CA PRO A 155 18.25 3.61 25.11
C PRO A 155 17.70 4.00 23.72
N LEU A 156 16.47 3.60 23.39
CA LEU A 156 15.86 3.80 22.05
C LEU A 156 15.61 5.27 21.70
N ASN A 157 15.54 6.17 22.69
CA ASN A 157 15.44 7.62 22.48
C ASN A 157 16.59 8.22 21.63
N LYS A 158 17.71 7.51 21.44
CA LYS A 158 18.75 7.96 20.48
C LYS A 158 18.23 7.95 19.04
N ILE A 159 17.36 6.99 18.70
CA ILE A 159 16.78 6.86 17.35
C ILE A 159 15.79 7.99 17.09
N THR A 160 14.95 8.36 18.07
CA THR A 160 14.02 9.49 17.94
C THR A 160 14.77 10.82 17.76
N LEU A 161 15.82 11.05 18.53
CA LEU A 161 16.72 12.20 18.37
C LEU A 161 17.31 12.29 16.97
N PHE A 162 17.77 11.15 16.42
CA PHE A 162 18.29 11.09 15.05
C PHE A 162 17.22 11.46 14.01
N ILE A 163 16.00 10.94 14.14
CA ILE A 163 14.89 11.23 13.21
C ILE A 163 14.50 12.72 13.24
N MET A 164 14.46 13.34 14.43
CA MET A 164 14.18 14.77 14.56
C MET A 164 15.23 15.63 13.85
N LEU A 165 16.53 15.33 14.04
CA LEU A 165 17.62 16.02 13.36
C LEU A 165 17.56 15.81 11.85
N TYR A 166 17.23 14.60 11.39
CA TYR A 166 17.07 14.31 9.96
C TYR A 166 15.95 15.14 9.31
N LEU A 167 14.77 15.20 9.93
CA LEU A 167 13.64 16.01 9.43
C LEU A 167 13.97 17.51 9.39
N LEU A 168 14.74 18.01 10.36
CA LEU A 168 15.21 19.41 10.37
C LEU A 168 16.19 19.67 9.22
N LEU A 169 17.14 18.75 8.99
CA LEU A 169 18.10 18.84 7.90
C LEU A 169 17.43 18.84 6.52
N THR A 170 16.47 17.93 6.29
CA THR A 170 15.75 17.87 5.02
C THR A 170 14.96 19.14 4.74
N LEU A 171 14.33 19.75 5.75
CA LEU A 171 13.64 21.03 5.60
C LEU A 171 14.60 22.15 5.17
N ILE A 172 15.77 22.27 5.81
CA ILE A 172 16.78 23.29 5.43
C ILE A 172 17.26 23.06 3.99
N ILE A 173 17.51 21.81 3.60
CA ILE A 173 17.96 21.47 2.24
C ILE A 173 16.88 21.83 1.22
N ILE A 174 15.61 21.47 1.48
CA ILE A 174 14.49 21.77 0.57
C ILE A 174 14.32 23.28 0.39
N VAL A 175 14.35 24.05 1.49
CA VAL A 175 14.26 25.51 1.43
C VAL A 175 15.41 26.10 0.60
N LYS A 176 16.64 25.62 0.81
CA LYS A 176 17.81 26.03 0.01
C LYS A 176 17.67 25.67 -1.47
N MET A 177 17.08 24.51 -1.79
CA MET A 177 16.82 24.12 -3.18
C MET A 177 15.82 25.06 -3.84
N ILE A 178 14.73 25.43 -3.16
CA ILE A 178 13.70 26.32 -3.73
C ILE A 178 14.26 27.72 -4.02
N PHE A 179 15.03 28.31 -3.10
CA PHE A 179 15.56 29.67 -3.27
C PHE A 179 16.59 29.83 -4.40
N ASN A 180 17.20 28.75 -4.89
CA ASN A 180 18.15 28.81 -6.00
C ASN A 180 17.49 28.89 -7.40
N PHE A 181 16.18 28.63 -7.53
CA PHE A 181 15.48 28.64 -8.82
C PHE A 181 14.81 30.01 -9.11
N ASN A 182 15.60 31.05 -9.36
CA ASN A 182 15.09 32.40 -9.73
C ASN A 182 14.70 32.56 -11.22
N LYS A 183 14.54 31.46 -11.99
CA LYS A 183 14.06 31.52 -13.38
C LYS A 183 12.62 30.99 -13.46
N PRO A 184 11.70 31.68 -14.15
CA PRO A 184 10.33 31.21 -14.28
C PRO A 184 10.31 29.85 -15.00
N LEU A 185 9.66 28.85 -14.38
CA LEU A 185 9.48 27.49 -14.91
C LEU A 185 8.69 27.46 -16.24
N ARG A 186 8.04 28.57 -16.61
CA ARG A 186 7.35 28.74 -17.88
C ARG A 186 8.14 29.72 -18.74
N MET A 187 8.80 29.20 -19.77
CA MET A 187 9.17 30.03 -20.92
C MET A 187 7.88 30.50 -21.59
N THR A 188 7.51 31.76 -21.39
CA THR A 188 6.58 32.43 -22.29
C THR A 188 7.29 32.53 -23.63
N LYS A 189 6.87 31.71 -24.61
CA LYS A 189 7.24 31.90 -26.01
C LYS A 189 6.74 33.30 -26.39
N ILE A 190 7.67 34.24 -26.50
CA ILE A 190 7.50 35.51 -27.21
C ILE A 190 8.12 35.28 -28.58
#